data_AF-A0A0F9DCT5-F1
#
_entry.id   AF-A0A0F9DCT5-F1
#
_cell.length_a   1.000
_cell.length_b   1.000
_cell.length_c   1.000
_cell.angle_alpha   90.00
_cell.angle_beta   90.00
_cell.angle_gamma   90.00
#
_symmetry.space_group_name_H-M   'P 1'
#
loop_
_entity.id
_entity.type
_entity.pdbx_description
1 polymer ?
#
loop_
_entity_poly.entity_id
_entity_poly.type
_entity_poly.pdbx_seq_one_letter_code
_entity_poly.pdbx_strand_id
1 'polypeptide(L)'
;MTSSSATQLSWETTGLYHGVFTYYFQDSIYSAPDSNGDNVLSMEEQFPQLRSGTISHMLGFGENQRPQKYDGITGQSVLFPSIGKLRFILDRQFLNYSFYVRKHEPYWKDQCLTVARKHNYDYVKGFPNKKVKDFLMQESLYEEISILIN
;
A
#
# COMPACT_ATOMS: atom_id res chain seq x y z
N MET A 1 8.29 -0.13 -8.98
CA MET A 1 9.76 -0.23 -8.80
C MET A 1 10.28 -1.46 -9.53
N THR A 2 11.52 -1.43 -10.03
CA THR A 2 12.18 -2.59 -10.66
C THR A 2 13.50 -2.92 -9.96
N SER A 3 13.90 -4.19 -9.99
CA SER A 3 15.09 -4.68 -9.27
C SER A 3 16.41 -4.23 -9.86
N SER A 4 16.44 -3.95 -11.16
CA SER A 4 17.60 -3.48 -11.90
C SER A 4 17.19 -2.46 -12.96
N SER A 5 18.19 -1.79 -13.54
CA SER A 5 18.00 -0.97 -14.73
C SER A 5 17.83 -1.85 -15.96
N ALA A 6 17.23 -1.32 -17.04
CA ALA A 6 16.92 -2.08 -18.25
C ALA A 6 18.11 -2.82 -18.89
N THR A 7 19.34 -2.34 -18.69
CA THR A 7 20.57 -2.94 -19.22
C THR A 7 21.34 -3.79 -18.20
N GLN A 8 20.76 -4.04 -17.02
CA GLN A 8 21.43 -4.71 -15.91
C GLN A 8 20.67 -5.97 -15.49
N LEU A 9 21.43 -6.97 -15.05
CA LEU A 9 20.88 -8.18 -14.47
C LEU A 9 20.35 -7.92 -13.05
N SER A 10 19.42 -8.77 -12.63
CA SER A 10 18.95 -8.87 -11.24
C SER A 10 19.64 -10.08 -10.61
N TRP A 11 20.15 -9.91 -9.39
CA TRP A 11 20.97 -10.92 -8.73
C TRP A 11 20.32 -11.49 -7.47
N GLU A 12 20.74 -12.70 -7.14
CA GLU A 12 20.51 -13.36 -5.86
C GLU A 12 21.87 -13.80 -5.31
N THR A 13 22.04 -13.78 -4.00
CA THR A 13 23.28 -14.24 -3.35
C THR A 13 22.93 -15.19 -2.22
N THR A 14 23.75 -16.24 -2.04
CA THR A 14 23.50 -17.30 -1.05
C THR A 14 23.44 -16.76 0.38
N GLY A 15 24.13 -15.66 0.69
CA GLY A 15 24.13 -15.05 2.01
C GLY A 15 22.86 -14.30 2.39
N LEU A 16 21.99 -13.97 1.43
CA LEU A 16 20.76 -13.21 1.69
C LEU A 16 19.49 -14.05 1.66
N TYR A 17 19.56 -15.31 1.21
CA TYR A 17 18.43 -16.26 1.08
C TYR A 17 17.24 -15.76 0.21
N HIS A 18 17.41 -14.61 -0.44
CA HIS A 18 16.46 -13.94 -1.31
C HIS A 18 17.22 -13.28 -2.47
N GLY A 19 16.49 -12.84 -3.50
CA GLY A 19 17.03 -11.86 -4.43
C GLY A 19 17.51 -10.61 -3.70
N VAL A 20 18.64 -10.05 -4.13
CA VAL A 20 19.32 -8.95 -3.42
C VAL A 20 18.40 -7.74 -3.27
N PHE A 21 17.67 -7.40 -4.34
CA PHE A 21 16.63 -6.37 -4.28
C PHE A 21 15.54 -6.68 -3.26
N THR A 22 15.02 -7.91 -3.25
CA THR A 22 13.94 -8.34 -2.36
C THR A 22 14.37 -8.30 -0.90
N TYR A 23 15.60 -8.72 -0.61
CA TYR A 23 16.18 -8.62 0.73
C TYR A 23 16.19 -7.17 1.22
N TYR A 24 16.76 -6.25 0.44
CA TYR A 24 16.83 -4.84 0.83
C TYR A 24 15.46 -4.14 0.81
N PHE A 25 14.50 -4.65 0.05
CA PHE A 25 13.12 -4.19 0.09
C PHE A 25 12.51 -4.52 1.45
N GLN A 26 12.63 -5.77 1.88
CA GLN A 26 12.15 -6.21 3.19
C GLN A 26 12.86 -5.50 4.35
N ASP A 27 14.18 -5.34 4.28
CA ASP A 27 14.94 -4.58 5.27
C ASP A 27 14.41 -3.15 5.39
N SER A 28 14.18 -2.49 4.24
CA SER A 28 13.71 -1.10 4.21
C SER A 28 12.35 -0.89 4.88
N ILE A 29 11.50 -1.92 5.00
CA ILE A 29 10.23 -1.83 5.74
C ILE A 29 10.46 -1.44 7.21
N TYR A 30 11.59 -1.84 7.79
CA TYR A 30 11.90 -1.63 9.20
C TYR A 30 12.91 -0.51 9.44
N SER A 31 13.71 -0.19 8.42
CA SER A 31 14.89 0.65 8.58
C SER A 31 14.79 1.99 7.86
N ALA A 32 13.88 2.13 6.88
CA ALA A 32 13.71 3.39 6.15
C ALA A 32 13.09 4.49 7.02
N PRO A 33 13.59 5.74 6.92
CA PRO A 33 13.03 6.85 7.67
C PRO A 33 11.70 7.32 7.06
N ASP A 34 10.75 7.61 7.93
CA ASP A 34 9.59 8.45 7.61
C ASP A 34 10.09 9.86 7.26
N SER A 35 10.10 10.20 5.98
CA SER A 35 10.76 11.40 5.48
C SER A 35 9.83 12.61 5.44
N ASN A 36 8.51 12.39 5.50
CA ASN A 36 7.50 13.44 5.49
C ASN A 36 6.85 13.67 6.88
N GLY A 37 7.10 12.78 7.85
CA GLY A 37 6.64 12.89 9.25
C GLY A 37 5.17 12.52 9.45
N ASP A 38 4.58 11.76 8.53
CA ASP A 38 3.17 11.36 8.61
C ASP A 38 2.90 10.07 9.41
N ASN A 39 3.96 9.44 9.92
CA ASN A 39 3.97 8.14 10.59
C ASN A 39 3.49 6.98 9.69
N VAL A 40 3.64 7.11 8.38
CA VAL A 40 3.22 6.13 7.38
C VAL A 40 4.35 5.90 6.39
N LEU A 41 4.95 4.71 6.44
CA LEU A 41 6.03 4.38 5.52
C LEU A 41 5.53 4.08 4.11
N SER A 42 5.91 4.91 3.15
CA SER A 42 5.62 4.71 1.72
C SER A 42 6.74 3.95 0.99
N MET A 43 6.42 3.37 -0.17
CA MET A 43 7.40 2.74 -1.06
C MET A 43 8.43 3.76 -1.59
N GLU A 44 8.03 5.01 -1.76
CA GLU A 44 8.88 6.11 -2.20
C GLU A 44 9.91 6.49 -1.13
N GLU A 45 9.56 6.39 0.15
CA GLU A 45 10.47 6.62 1.28
C GLU A 45 11.40 5.45 1.56
N GLN A 46 10.96 4.24 1.26
CA GLN A 46 11.81 3.03 1.33
C GLN A 46 12.88 3.01 0.23
N PHE A 47 12.56 3.56 -0.94
CA PHE A 47 13.40 3.40 -2.13
C PHE A 47 14.86 3.86 -1.96
N PRO A 48 15.19 5.01 -1.33
CA PRO A 48 16.58 5.41 -1.11
C PRO A 48 17.40 4.36 -0.37
N GLN A 49 16.83 3.76 0.69
CA GLN A 49 17.50 2.74 1.49
C GLN A 49 17.66 1.43 0.72
N LEU A 50 16.57 0.93 0.14
CA LEU A 50 16.60 -0.26 -0.72
C LEU A 50 17.66 -0.14 -1.83
N ARG A 51 17.67 1.02 -2.52
CA ARG A 51 18.58 1.27 -3.63
C ARG A 51 20.03 1.29 -3.16
N SER A 52 20.31 1.98 -2.05
CA SER A 52 21.66 2.06 -1.48
C SER A 52 22.17 0.70 -1.05
N GLY A 53 21.35 -0.08 -0.32
CA GLY A 53 21.69 -1.43 0.11
C GLY A 53 21.96 -2.36 -1.08
N THR A 54 21.08 -2.38 -2.07
CA THR A 54 21.24 -3.22 -3.27
C THR A 54 22.54 -2.90 -4.02
N ILE A 55 22.82 -1.61 -4.25
CA ILE A 55 24.05 -1.18 -4.95
C ILE A 55 25.28 -1.54 -4.13
N SER A 56 25.28 -1.22 -2.83
CA SER A 56 26.43 -1.47 -1.95
C SER A 56 26.76 -2.96 -1.88
N HIS A 57 25.74 -3.81 -1.77
CA HIS A 57 25.92 -5.27 -1.73
C HIS A 57 26.56 -5.79 -3.00
N MET A 58 26.02 -5.44 -4.17
CA MET A 58 26.52 -5.95 -5.45
C MET A 58 27.90 -5.40 -5.82
N LEU A 59 28.21 -4.16 -5.43
CA LEU A 59 29.56 -3.62 -5.56
C LEU A 59 30.61 -4.47 -4.82
N GLY A 60 30.24 -5.08 -3.69
CA GLY A 60 31.09 -6.03 -2.96
C GLY A 60 31.43 -7.30 -3.75
N PHE A 61 30.61 -7.64 -4.76
CA PHE A 61 30.84 -8.77 -5.68
C PHE A 61 31.41 -8.32 -7.03
N GLY A 62 31.70 -7.03 -7.22
CA GLY A 62 32.15 -6.48 -8.51
C GLY A 62 31.04 -6.38 -9.57
N GLU A 63 29.78 -6.58 -9.17
CA GLU A 63 28.63 -6.62 -10.06
C GLU A 63 27.80 -5.33 -9.97
N ASN A 64 26.98 -5.09 -10.98
CA ASN A 64 26.11 -3.92 -11.04
C ASN A 64 24.63 -4.30 -11.00
N GLN A 65 23.92 -3.79 -9.98
CA GLN A 65 22.47 -3.81 -9.90
C GLN A 65 21.97 -2.47 -9.35
N ARG A 66 21.26 -1.71 -10.19
CA ARG A 66 20.72 -0.39 -9.83
C ARG A 66 19.19 -0.42 -9.93
N PRO A 67 18.49 -0.64 -8.80
CA PRO A 67 17.04 -0.56 -8.76
C PRO A 67 16.52 0.76 -9.33
N GLN A 68 15.36 0.72 -9.98
CA GLN A 68 14.70 1.92 -10.51
C GLN A 68 13.38 2.18 -9.80
N LYS A 69 13.19 3.42 -9.38
CA LYS A 69 11.89 3.93 -8.98
C LYS A 69 11.16 4.30 -10.25
N TYR A 70 10.14 3.52 -10.57
CA TYR A 70 9.15 3.92 -11.55
C TYR A 70 7.98 4.47 -10.76
N ASP A 71 7.60 5.71 -10.97
CA ASP A 71 6.22 6.06 -10.68
C ASP A 71 5.59 6.81 -11.85
N GLY A 72 6.12 7.94 -12.34
CA GLY A 72 5.41 8.73 -13.37
C GLY A 72 3.97 9.10 -12.97
N ILE A 73 3.66 8.86 -11.70
CA ILE A 73 2.38 8.91 -11.01
C ILE A 73 2.70 9.72 -9.78
N THR A 74 1.96 10.80 -9.58
CA THR A 74 2.11 11.65 -8.41
C THR A 74 1.49 10.97 -7.18
N GLY A 75 2.15 11.11 -6.03
CA GLY A 75 1.66 10.57 -4.75
C GLY A 75 2.67 9.64 -4.07
N GLN A 76 2.18 8.94 -3.05
CA GLN A 76 2.92 7.92 -2.31
C GLN A 76 2.11 6.62 -2.27
N SER A 77 2.81 5.50 -2.41
CA SER A 77 2.23 4.17 -2.33
C SER A 77 2.51 3.57 -0.95
N VAL A 78 1.50 3.54 -0.10
CA VAL A 78 1.61 3.06 1.29
C VAL A 78 1.55 1.53 1.32
N LEU A 79 2.50 0.90 2.03
CA LEU A 79 2.56 -0.57 2.16
C LEU A 79 1.47 -1.12 3.09
N PHE A 80 1.22 -0.44 4.20
CA PHE A 80 0.24 -0.82 5.21
C PHE A 80 -0.83 0.27 5.35
N PRO A 81 -1.82 0.32 4.44
CA PRO A 81 -2.87 1.32 4.54
C PRO A 81 -3.69 1.10 5.82
N SER A 82 -3.77 2.12 6.69
CA SER A 82 -4.66 2.08 7.85
C SER A 82 -6.07 2.53 7.48
N ILE A 83 -7.08 1.76 7.87
CA ILE A 83 -8.47 2.24 7.89
C ILE A 83 -8.60 3.20 9.08
N GLY A 84 -8.78 4.49 8.80
CA GLY A 84 -8.58 5.54 9.81
C GLY A 84 -9.63 5.54 10.93
N LYS A 85 -10.91 5.33 10.58
CA LYS A 85 -12.00 5.24 11.56
C LYS A 85 -13.15 4.50 10.94
N LEU A 86 -13.64 3.50 11.66
CA LEU A 86 -14.86 2.78 11.31
C LEU A 86 -15.97 3.25 12.26
N ARG A 87 -17.07 3.73 11.70
CA ARG A 87 -18.27 4.09 12.46
C ARG A 87 -19.39 3.17 12.08
N PHE A 88 -19.96 2.49 13.07
CA PHE A 88 -21.18 1.72 12.93
C PHE A 88 -22.34 2.47 13.58
N ILE A 89 -23.45 2.55 12.88
CA ILE A 89 -24.72 3.04 13.42
C ILE A 89 -25.76 1.97 13.08
N LEU A 90 -26.25 1.29 14.12
CA LEU A 90 -27.39 0.39 14.00
C LEU A 90 -28.67 1.23 14.13
N ASP A 91 -29.51 1.21 13.09
CA ASP A 91 -30.82 1.85 13.10
C ASP A 91 -31.90 0.85 12.70
N ARG A 92 -32.58 0.28 13.69
CA ARG A 92 -33.63 -0.75 13.55
C ARG A 92 -33.18 -1.96 12.74
N GLN A 93 -33.41 -1.96 11.42
CA GLN A 93 -33.10 -3.03 10.47
C GLN A 93 -31.92 -2.67 9.53
N PHE A 94 -31.28 -1.53 9.76
CA PHE A 94 -30.19 -1.04 8.93
C PHE A 94 -28.89 -1.04 9.72
N LEU A 95 -27.86 -1.65 9.13
CA LEU A 95 -26.47 -1.43 9.55
C LEU A 95 -25.89 -0.36 8.63
N ASN A 96 -25.69 0.84 9.17
CA ASN A 96 -24.95 1.89 8.48
C ASN A 96 -23.51 1.82 8.95
N TYR A 97 -22.58 1.57 8.04
CA TYR A 97 -21.17 1.67 8.34
C TYR A 97 -20.51 2.72 7.46
N SER A 98 -19.60 3.47 8.04
CA SER A 98 -18.74 4.36 7.28
C SER A 98 -17.30 4.17 7.68
N PHE A 99 -16.42 4.08 6.68
CA PHE A 99 -14.99 4.04 6.90
C PHE A 99 -14.28 5.16 6.16
N TYR A 100 -13.22 5.63 6.78
CA TYR A 100 -12.31 6.60 6.21
C TYR A 100 -11.11 5.85 5.65
N VAL A 101 -10.98 5.90 4.32
CA VAL A 101 -9.73 5.50 3.68
C VAL A 101 -8.85 6.73 3.64
N ARG A 102 -7.68 6.64 4.31
CA ARG A 102 -6.68 7.70 4.18
C ARG A 102 -6.08 7.61 2.78
N LYS A 103 -6.39 8.59 1.94
CA LYS A 103 -5.77 8.74 0.62
C LYS A 103 -4.63 9.75 0.75
N HIS A 104 -3.41 9.34 0.40
CA HIS A 104 -2.25 10.22 0.44
C HIS A 104 -2.17 11.02 -0.88
N GLU A 105 -2.82 12.18 -0.90
CA GLU A 105 -2.65 13.25 -1.91
C GLU A 105 -1.86 14.41 -1.26
N PRO A 106 -1.30 15.38 -2.00
CA PRO A 106 -0.53 16.51 -1.43
C PRO A 106 -1.28 17.35 -0.38
N TYR A 107 -2.57 17.06 -0.15
CA TYR A 107 -3.38 17.55 0.96
C TYR A 107 -4.20 16.39 1.52
N TRP A 108 -4.22 16.27 2.85
CA TRP A 108 -5.07 15.32 3.57
C TRP A 108 -6.53 15.45 3.15
N LYS A 109 -7.07 14.44 2.46
CA LYS A 109 -8.50 14.31 2.21
C LYS A 109 -8.98 12.95 2.67
N ASP A 110 -9.61 12.96 3.83
CA ASP A 110 -10.41 11.86 4.34
C ASP A 110 -11.57 11.61 3.36
N GLN A 111 -11.54 10.48 2.66
CA GLN A 111 -12.67 10.02 1.87
C GLN A 111 -13.56 9.14 2.75
N CYS A 112 -14.76 9.64 3.06
CA CYS A 112 -15.77 8.90 3.80
C CYS A 112 -16.59 8.06 2.83
N LEU A 113 -16.51 6.73 2.94
CA LEU A 113 -17.49 5.85 2.33
C LEU A 113 -18.62 5.60 3.32
N THR A 114 -19.87 5.80 2.91
CA THR A 114 -21.04 5.36 3.69
C THR A 114 -21.73 4.22 2.95
N VAL A 115 -21.92 3.11 3.64
CA VAL A 115 -22.68 1.96 3.18
C VAL A 115 -23.82 1.68 4.13
N ALA A 116 -25.03 1.52 3.59
CA ALA A 116 -26.21 1.12 4.34
C ALA A 116 -26.67 -0.25 3.85
N ARG A 117 -26.82 -1.22 4.75
CA ARG A 117 -27.31 -2.57 4.42
C ARG A 117 -28.72 -2.79 4.98
N LYS A 118 -29.65 -3.25 4.13
CA LYS A 118 -31.00 -3.71 4.51
C LYS A 118 -31.32 -5.02 3.82
N HIS A 119 -31.56 -6.09 4.58
CA HIS A 119 -32.02 -7.40 4.04
C HIS A 119 -31.28 -7.85 2.76
N ASN A 120 -29.95 -7.94 2.81
CA ASN A 120 -29.06 -8.32 1.70
C ASN A 120 -28.93 -7.33 0.53
N TYR A 121 -29.50 -6.12 0.63
CA TYR A 121 -29.26 -5.04 -0.32
C TYR A 121 -28.32 -3.99 0.28
N ASP A 122 -27.23 -3.71 -0.43
CA ASP A 122 -26.23 -2.71 -0.05
C ASP A 122 -26.43 -1.42 -0.87
N TYR A 123 -26.50 -0.28 -0.17
CA TYR A 123 -26.57 1.05 -0.76
C TYR A 123 -25.27 1.80 -0.48
N VAL A 124 -24.54 2.19 -1.52
CA VAL A 124 -23.24 2.89 -1.41
C VAL A 124 -23.39 4.35 -1.81
N LYS A 125 -23.00 5.28 -0.94
CA LYS A 125 -22.98 6.73 -1.20
C LYS A 125 -21.61 7.30 -0.81
N GLY A 126 -20.95 8.02 -1.72
CA GLY A 126 -19.69 8.73 -1.40
C GLY A 126 -18.58 8.75 -2.45
N PHE A 127 -18.69 8.06 -3.60
CA PHE A 127 -17.63 8.11 -4.62
C PHE A 127 -17.90 9.13 -5.72
N PRO A 128 -17.00 10.11 -5.95
CA PRO A 128 -17.00 10.89 -7.19
C PRO A 128 -16.39 10.11 -8.37
N ASN A 129 -15.76 8.95 -8.13
CA ASN A 129 -15.01 8.23 -9.16
C ASN A 129 -15.45 6.75 -9.30
N LYS A 130 -15.97 6.40 -10.47
CA LYS A 130 -16.53 5.07 -10.83
C LYS A 130 -15.54 3.92 -10.59
N LYS A 131 -14.25 4.14 -10.80
CA LYS A 131 -13.21 3.08 -10.69
C LYS A 131 -13.01 2.55 -9.27
N VAL A 132 -13.21 3.37 -8.23
CA VAL A 132 -13.05 2.94 -6.82
C VAL A 132 -14.25 2.12 -6.36
N LYS A 133 -15.44 2.44 -6.88
CA LYS A 133 -16.65 1.62 -6.70
C LYS A 133 -16.45 0.21 -7.27
N ASP A 134 -15.86 0.11 -8.46
CA ASP A 134 -15.63 -1.17 -9.13
C ASP A 134 -14.55 -2.01 -8.41
N PHE A 135 -13.52 -1.38 -7.83
CA PHE A 135 -12.49 -2.06 -7.03
C PHE A 135 -13.02 -2.62 -5.70
N LEU A 136 -13.86 -1.86 -4.99
CA LEU A 136 -14.45 -2.34 -3.74
C LEU A 136 -15.51 -3.43 -3.96
N MET A 137 -16.11 -3.50 -5.15
CA MET A 137 -17.05 -4.55 -5.56
C MET A 137 -16.34 -5.86 -5.96
N GLN A 138 -15.00 -5.87 -6.11
CA GLN A 138 -14.22 -7.08 -6.44
C GLN A 138 -13.79 -7.82 -5.16
N GLU A 139 -14.72 -8.59 -4.62
CA GLU A 139 -14.65 -9.85 -3.84
C GLU A 139 -13.60 -10.12 -2.73
N SER A 140 -12.51 -9.38 -2.51
CA SER A 140 -11.55 -9.76 -1.43
C SER A 140 -11.72 -9.01 -0.10
N LEU A 141 -12.29 -7.80 -0.11
CA LEU A 141 -12.65 -7.06 1.13
C LEU A 141 -14.01 -7.47 1.71
N TYR A 142 -14.78 -8.26 0.96
CA TYR A 142 -16.12 -8.69 1.36
C TYR A 142 -16.10 -9.81 2.41
N GLU A 143 -15.14 -10.73 2.35
CA GLU A 143 -15.09 -11.87 3.28
C GLU A 143 -14.67 -11.49 4.70
N GLU A 144 -13.71 -10.57 4.86
CA GLU A 144 -13.23 -10.16 6.20
C GLU A 144 -14.30 -9.39 7.00
N ILE A 145 -15.21 -8.68 6.33
CA ILE A 145 -16.29 -7.95 7.01
C ILE A 145 -17.43 -8.90 7.42
N SER A 146 -17.69 -9.99 6.69
CA SER A 146 -18.68 -10.98 7.09
C SER A 146 -18.25 -11.84 8.28
N ILE A 147 -16.93 -11.98 8.53
CA ILE A 147 -16.41 -12.75 9.66
C ILE A 147 -16.60 -12.01 11.01
N LEU A 148 -16.68 -10.68 11.00
CA LEU A 148 -16.88 -9.88 12.22
C LEU A 148 -18.35 -9.82 12.70
N ILE A 149 -19.30 -10.45 11.99
CA ILE A 149 -20.75 -10.32 12.24
C ILE A 149 -21.43 -11.69 12.53
N ASN A 150 -20.66 -12.77 12.71
CA ASN A 150 -21.18 -14.05 13.22
C ASN A 150 -20.72 -14.34 14.65
#